data_AF-A0A520CKY3-F1
#
_entry.id   AF-A0A520CKY3-F1
#
_cell.length_a   1.000
_cell.length_b   1.000
_cell.length_c   1.000
_cell.angle_alpha   90.00
_cell.angle_beta   90.00
_cell.angle_gamma   90.00
#
_symmetry.space_group_name_H-M   'P 1'
#
loop_
_entity.id
_entity.type
_entity.pdbx_description
1 polymer ?
#
loop_
_entity_poly.entity_id
_entity_poly.type
_entity_poly.pdbx_seq_one_letter_code
_entity_poly.pdbx_strand_id
1 'polypeptide(L)' 'MNHWLVKSEPFKYSWEKFNEDGRTFWDGVRNYQARNNIREMKEGDLVLFY' A
#
# COMPACT_ATOMS: atom_id res chain seq x y z
N MET A 1 3.19 -7.56 15.01
CA MET A 1 3.28 -7.67 13.54
C MET A 1 1.86 -7.61 13.03
N ASN A 2 1.49 -6.47 12.45
CA ASN A 2 0.15 -6.24 11.92
C ASN A 2 0.07 -6.68 10.46
N HIS A 3 -1.15 -6.86 9.98
CA HIS A 3 -1.43 -7.21 8.60
C HIS A 3 -2.34 -6.15 8.00
N TRP A 4 -2.00 -5.69 6.81
CA TRP A 4 -2.69 -4.62 6.12
C TRP A 4 -3.14 -5.07 4.74
N LEU A 5 -4.14 -4.38 4.19
CA LEU A 5 -4.56 -4.52 2.80
C LEU A 5 -4.58 -3.13 2.19
N VAL A 6 -3.84 -2.95 1.10
CA VAL A 6 -3.84 -1.73 0.30
C VAL A 6 -4.48 -2.01 -1.05
N LYS A 7 -5.23 -1.03 -1.56
CA LYS A 7 -5.95 -1.15 -2.84
C LYS A 7 -5.29 -0.28 -3.90
N SER A 8 -5.04 -0.85 -5.08
CA SER A 8 -4.58 -0.14 -6.25
C SER A 8 -5.36 -0.54 -7.48
N GLU A 9 -5.70 0.42 -8.32
CA GLU A 9 -6.26 0.15 -9.62
C GLU A 9 -5.14 -0.33 -10.56
N PRO A 10 -5.23 -1.53 -11.18
CA PRO A 10 -4.14 -2.09 -11.97
C PRO A 10 -3.67 -1.19 -13.12
N PHE A 11 -4.58 -0.41 -13.71
CA PHE A 11 -4.25 0.53 -14.78
C PHE A 11 -3.48 1.78 -14.32
N LYS A 12 -3.47 2.07 -13.00
CA LYS A 12 -2.67 3.16 -12.42
C LYS A 12 -1.35 2.64 -11.87
N TYR A 13 -1.40 1.57 -11.09
CA TYR A 13 -0.23 0.95 -10.49
C TYR A 13 -0.52 -0.52 -10.22
N SER A 14 0.03 -1.41 -11.04
CA SER A 14 -0.22 -2.85 -10.97
C SER A 14 0.77 -3.57 -10.07
N TRP A 15 0.46 -4.82 -9.74
CA TRP A 15 1.36 -5.71 -9.00
C TRP A 15 2.65 -6.00 -9.79
N GLU A 16 2.55 -6.20 -11.11
CA GLU A 16 3.68 -6.42 -11.99
C GLU A 16 4.65 -5.24 -11.93
N LYS A 17 4.11 -4.01 -12.04
CA LYS A 17 4.90 -2.79 -11.92
C LYS A 17 5.59 -2.69 -10.55
N PHE A 18 4.89 -3.02 -9.47
CA PHE A 18 5.49 -3.03 -8.14
C PHE A 18 6.66 -4.03 -8.03
N ASN A 19 6.53 -5.24 -8.61
CA ASN A 19 7.61 -6.21 -8.63
C ASN A 19 8.82 -5.74 -9.44
N GLU A 20 8.60 -5.02 -10.54
CA GLU A 20 9.67 -4.41 -11.33
C GLU A 20 10.37 -3.28 -10.57
N ASP A 21 9.60 -2.40 -9.91
CA ASP A 21 10.13 -1.26 -9.15
C ASP A 21 10.83 -1.72 -7.85
N GLY A 22 10.42 -2.85 -7.27
CA GLY A 22 10.94 -3.45 -6.03
C GLY A 22 10.54 -2.72 -4.74
N ARG A 23 10.26 -1.41 -4.83
CA ARG A 23 9.68 -0.59 -3.76
C ARG A 23 8.94 0.60 -4.34
N THR A 24 7.96 1.12 -3.60
CA THR A 24 7.21 2.30 -4.04
C THR A 24 6.80 3.18 -2.87
N PHE A 25 6.35 4.39 -3.18
CA PHE A 25 5.70 5.28 -2.23
C PHE A 25 4.18 5.15 -2.36
N TRP A 26 3.48 4.96 -1.24
CA TRP A 26 2.03 4.80 -1.24
C TRP A 26 1.33 6.16 -1.13
N ASP A 27 1.10 6.79 -2.28
CA ASP A 27 0.42 8.09 -2.37
C ASP A 27 -1.10 7.97 -2.63
N GLY A 28 -1.74 9.08 -3.00
CA GLY A 28 -3.12 9.05 -3.51
C GLY A 28 -4.22 8.83 -2.46
N VAL A 29 -3.88 8.50 -1.20
CA VAL A 29 -4.88 8.28 -0.16
C VAL A 29 -5.56 9.59 0.26
N ARG A 30 -6.87 9.68 0.01
CA ARG A 30 -7.72 10.83 0.37
C ARG A 30 -8.77 10.51 1.43
N ASN A 31 -8.92 9.25 1.81
CA ASN A 31 -9.77 8.84 2.91
C ASN A 31 -9.05 9.02 4.25
N TYR A 32 -9.68 9.72 5.21
CA TYR A 32 -9.07 10.04 6.50
C TYR A 32 -8.73 8.79 7.34
N GLN A 33 -9.60 7.77 7.32
CA GLN A 33 -9.37 6.54 8.07
C GLN A 33 -8.22 5.73 7.46
N ALA A 34 -8.21 5.56 6.14
CA ALA A 34 -7.12 4.88 5.44
C ALA A 34 -5.77 5.59 5.66
N ARG A 35 -5.75 6.93 5.66
CA ARG A 35 -4.56 7.72 6.00
C ARG A 35 -4.09 7.44 7.43
N ASN A 36 -5.01 7.38 8.39
CA ASN A 36 -4.65 7.07 9.78
C ASN A 36 -4.13 5.63 9.90
N ASN A 37 -4.70 4.67 9.18
CA ASN A 37 -4.17 3.30 9.13
C ASN A 37 -2.73 3.26 8.61
N ILE A 38 -2.42 3.98 7.51
CA ILE A 38 -1.05 4.05 6.97
C ILE A 38 -0.08 4.66 7.98
N ARG A 39 -0.50 5.64 8.78
CA ARG A 39 0.33 6.24 9.84
C ARG A 39 0.67 5.26 10.97
N GLU A 40 -0.18 4.25 11.21
CA GLU A 40 0.04 3.22 12.22
C GLU A 40 0.88 2.03 11.71
N MET A 41 1.14 1.95 10.39
CA MET A 41 1.99 0.92 9.80
C MET A 41 3.43 1.08 10.28
N LYS A 42 4.08 -0.03 10.60
CA LYS A 42 5.48 -0.07 11.03
C LYS A 42 6.32 -0.89 10.08
N GLU A 43 7.63 -0.62 10.04
CA GLU A 43 8.57 -1.47 9.33
C GLU A 43 8.46 -2.92 9.83
N GLY A 44 8.38 -3.87 8.89
CA GLY A 44 8.17 -5.28 9.19
C GLY A 44 6.71 -5.73 9.26
N ASP A 45 5.72 -4.82 9.23
CA ASP A 45 4.34 -5.21 9.03
C ASP A 45 4.12 -5.76 7.61
N LEU A 46 3.21 -6.73 7.48
CA LEU A 46 2.91 -7.36 6.19
C LEU A 46 1.73 -6.66 5.51
N VAL A 47 1.78 -6.57 4.19
CA VAL A 47 0.78 -5.86 3.38
C VAL A 47 0.36 -6.72 2.20
N LEU A 48 -0.95 -6.92 2.06
CA LEU A 48 -1.57 -7.48 0.87
C LEU A 48 -1.84 -6.36 -0.14
N PHE A 49 -1.42 -6.57 -1.38
CA PHE A 49 -1.72 -5.70 -2.50
C PHE A 49 -2.97 -6.22 -3.21
N TYR A 50 -4.02 -5.39 -3.29
CA TYR A 50 -5.28 -5.70 -3.95
C TYR A 50 -5.55 -4.77 -5.13
#